data_AF-A0A954F2S2-F1
#
_entry.id   AF-A0A954F2S2-F1
#
_cell.length_a   1.000
_cell.length_b   1.000
_cell.length_c   1.000
_cell.angle_alpha   90.00
_cell.angle_beta   90.00
_cell.angle_gamma   90.00
#
_symmetry.space_group_name_H-M   'P 1'
#
loop_
_entity.id
_entity.type
_entity.pdbx_description
1 polymer ?
#
loop_
_entity_poly.entity_id
_entity_poly.type
_entity_poly.pdbx_seq_one_letter_code
_entity_poly.pdbx_strand_id
1 'polypeptide(L)' 'MVQINFAQKSVSVKVVYYGPGMSGKTTNLEVVHQRAPDTSRGELTSISTDGDRTLFFDFMPLDLGTVAGM' A
#
# COMPACT_ATOMS: atom_id res chain seq x y z
N MET A 1 -0.93 -11.31 -1.45
CA MET A 1 -0.57 -12.18 -2.59
C MET A 1 0.64 -11.57 -3.25
N VAL A 2 1.63 -12.39 -3.61
CA VAL A 2 2.88 -11.96 -4.26
C VAL A 2 2.77 -12.29 -5.74
N GLN A 3 3.13 -11.35 -6.61
CA GLN A 3 3.24 -11.57 -8.05
C GLN A 3 4.70 -11.37 -8.45
N ILE A 4 5.25 -12.33 -9.20
CA ILE A 4 6.65 -12.30 -9.66
C ILE A 4 6.63 -12.14 -11.18
N ASN A 5 7.27 -11.08 -11.68
CA ASN A 5 7.49 -10.87 -13.10
C ASN A 5 8.96 -11.12 -13.44
N PHE A 6 9.25 -12.31 -13.98
CA PHE A 6 10.63 -12.71 -14.32
C PHE A 6 11.21 -11.92 -15.49
N ALA A 7 10.39 -11.49 -16.46
CA ALA A 7 10.86 -10.72 -17.61
C ALA A 7 11.34 -9.32 -17.18
N GLN A 8 10.63 -8.70 -16.24
CA GLN A 8 10.99 -7.40 -15.65
C GLN A 8 11.90 -7.51 -14.42
N LYS A 9 12.19 -8.73 -13.96
CA LYS A 9 12.89 -9.01 -12.68
C LYS A 9 12.26 -8.28 -11.48
N SER A 10 10.94 -8.14 -11.47
CA SER A 10 10.23 -7.40 -10.42
C SER A 10 9.32 -8.30 -9.59
N VAL A 11 9.08 -7.90 -8.34
CA VAL A 11 8.18 -8.59 -7.41
C VAL A 11 7.18 -7.58 -6.85
N SER A 12 5.89 -7.81 -7.10
CA SER A 12 4.80 -7.00 -6.56
C SER A 12 4.20 -7.68 -5.35
N VAL A 13 4.15 -6.96 -4.22
CA VAL A 13 3.63 -7.47 -2.95
C VAL A 13 2.43 -6.62 -2.51
N LYS A 14 1.33 -7.29 -2.14
CA LYS A 14 0.19 -6.65 -1.48
C LYS A 14 0.22 -6.92 0.02
N VAL A 15 0.44 -5.85 0.79
CA VAL A 15 0.32 -5.84 2.26
C VAL A 15 -1.06 -5.28 2.63
N VAL A 16 -1.73 -5.93 3.58
CA VAL A 16 -3.06 -5.51 4.05
C VAL A 16 -3.00 -5.28 5.55
N TYR A 17 -3.21 -4.05 5.99
CA TYR A 17 -3.44 -3.74 7.40
C TYR A 17 -4.85 -4.17 7.79
N TYR A 18 -4.97 -5.16 8.65
CA TYR A 18 -6.25 -5.70 9.10
C TYR A 18 -6.43 -5.50 10.61
N GLY A 19 -7.66 -5.21 11.05
CA GLY A 19 -7.97 -5.01 12.47
C GLY A 19 -9.28 -4.25 12.71
N PRO A 20 -9.74 -4.18 13.98
CA PRO A 20 -10.99 -3.51 14.36
C PRO A 20 -11.02 -2.02 13.97
N GLY A 21 -12.21 -1.40 13.98
CA GLY A 21 -12.33 0.06 13.82
C GLY A 21 -11.43 0.81 14.80
N MET A 22 -10.88 1.97 14.39
CA MET A 22 -9.99 2.80 15.21
C MET A 22 -8.68 2.15 15.67
N SER A 23 -8.30 0.98 15.14
CA SER A 23 -7.05 0.28 15.50
C SER A 23 -5.76 0.89 14.90
N GLY A 24 -5.81 2.09 14.31
CA GLY A 24 -4.63 2.77 13.75
C GLY A 24 -4.14 2.27 12.37
N LYS A 25 -4.99 1.61 11.57
CA LYS A 25 -4.65 1.13 10.22
C LYS A 25 -4.32 2.29 9.26
N THR A 26 -5.21 3.26 9.15
CA THR A 26 -5.05 4.47 8.32
C THR A 26 -3.82 5.26 8.76
N THR A 27 -3.64 5.46 10.08
CA THR A 27 -2.45 6.14 10.62
C THR A 27 -1.14 5.44 10.23
N ASN A 28 -1.10 4.10 10.17
CA ASN A 28 0.09 3.41 9.68
C ASN A 28 0.40 3.76 8.23
N LEU A 29 -0.60 3.75 7.34
CA LEU A 29 -0.41 4.07 5.93
C LEU A 29 -0.03 5.53 5.71
N GLU A 30 -0.62 6.47 6.47
CA GLU A 30 -0.25 7.88 6.46
C GLU A 30 1.22 8.09 6.86
N VAL A 31 1.67 7.45 7.94
CA VAL A 31 3.05 7.58 8.43
C VAL A 31 4.04 6.96 7.45
N VAL A 32 3.73 5.79 6.88
CA VAL A 32 4.58 5.18 5.85
C VAL A 32 4.64 6.08 4.62
N HIS A 33 3.49 6.59 4.15
CA HIS A 33 3.44 7.51 3.02
C HIS A 33 4.32 8.72 3.30
N GLN A 34 4.13 9.42 4.41
CA GLN A 34 4.90 10.61 4.81
C GLN A 34 6.42 10.39 4.84
N ARG A 35 6.87 9.19 5.22
CA ARG A 35 8.29 8.85 5.33
C ARG A 35 8.90 8.29 4.05
N ALA A 36 8.08 7.84 3.10
CA ALA A 36 8.56 7.34 1.82
C ALA A 36 9.07 8.49 0.93
N PRO A 37 10.12 8.26 0.11
CA PRO A 37 10.57 9.25 -0.87
C PRO A 37 9.45 9.62 -1.86
N ASP A 38 9.33 10.91 -2.19
CA ASP A 38 8.31 11.41 -3.13
C ASP A 38 8.38 10.76 -4.51
N THR A 39 9.57 10.38 -4.95
CA THR A 39 9.80 9.70 -6.23
C THR A 39 9.33 8.26 -6.25
N SER A 40 9.03 7.70 -5.08
CA SER A 40 8.82 6.26 -4.86
C SER A 40 7.41 5.95 -4.33
N ARG A 41 6.64 6.96 -3.93
CA ARG A 41 5.26 6.82 -3.47
C ARG A 41 4.29 7.38 -4.52
N GLY A 42 3.24 6.63 -4.83
CA GLY A 42 2.10 7.21 -5.53
C GLY A 42 1.07 7.77 -4.53
N GLU A 43 -0.05 8.25 -5.06
CA GLU A 43 -1.09 8.89 -4.26
C GLU A 43 -1.70 7.92 -3.23
N LEU A 44 -1.89 8.42 -2.00
CA LEU A 44 -2.67 7.75 -0.98
C LEU A 44 -4.16 7.97 -1.26
N THR A 45 -4.83 6.98 -1.84
CA THR A 45 -6.25 7.07 -2.22
C THR A 45 -7.14 6.34 -1.23
N SER A 46 -8.20 7.01 -0.77
CA SER A 46 -9.26 6.40 0.04
C SER A 46 -10.49 6.12 -0.82
N ILE A 47 -10.94 4.87 -0.87
CA ILE A 47 -12.18 4.47 -1.58
C ILE A 47 -13.28 4.27 -0.54
N SER A 48 -14.40 4.97 -0.69
CA SER A 48 -15.62 4.77 0.11
C SER A 48 -16.74 4.28 -0.81
N THR A 49 -17.32 3.12 -0.55
CA THR A 49 -18.48 2.60 -1.31
C THR A 49 -19.78 2.97 -0.62
N ASP A 50 -20.62 3.74 -1.33
CA ASP A 50 -21.99 4.07 -0.92
C ASP A 50 -22.89 2.85 -1.12
N GLY A 51 -23.12 2.05 -0.08
CA GLY A 51 -24.18 1.04 -0.14
C GLY A 51 -24.04 -0.12 0.83
N ASP A 52 -22.83 -0.66 1.00
CA ASP A 52 -22.63 -1.82 1.88
C ASP A 52 -21.26 -1.76 2.54
N ARG A 53 -21.29 -1.48 3.85
CA ARG A 53 -20.13 -1.36 4.76
C ARG A 53 -19.08 -0.37 4.26
N THR A 54 -18.83 0.67 5.05
CA THR A 54 -17.66 1.54 4.93
C THR A 54 -16.37 0.72 4.98
N LEU A 55 -15.95 0.21 3.81
CA LEU A 55 -14.66 -0.38 3.56
C LEU A 55 -13.75 0.78 3.16
N PHE A 56 -13.23 1.46 4.17
CA PHE A 56 -12.13 2.40 3.97
C PHE A 56 -10.90 1.59 3.56
N PHE A 57 -10.60 1.59 2.26
CA PHE A 57 -9.32 1.11 1.76
C PHE A 57 -8.45 2.32 1.48
N ASP A 58 -7.40 2.47 2.28
CA ASP A 58 -6.30 3.35 1.97
C ASP A 58 -5.29 2.53 1.15
N PHE A 59 -5.04 2.96 -0.08
CA PHE A 59 -4.07 2.31 -0.97
C PHE A 59 -2.86 3.21 -1.16
N MET A 60 -1.67 2.66 -0.94
CA MET A 60 -0.41 3.37 -1.13
C MET A 60 0.52 2.54 -2.00
N PRO A 61 0.63 2.83 -3.30
CA PRO A 61 1.64 2.19 -4.13
C PRO A 61 3.02 2.71 -3.71
N LEU A 62 3.93 1.78 -3.42
CA LEU A 62 5.30 2.07 -3.03
C LEU A 62 6.25 1.26 -3.91
N ASP A 63 7.15 1.95 -4.58
CA ASP A 63 8.29 1.36 -5.27
C ASP A 63 9.51 1.43 -4.36
N LEU A 64 10.04 0.26 -3.99
CA LEU A 64 11.22 0.16 -3.13
C LEU A 64 12.54 0.28 -3.92
N GLY A 65 12.48 0.34 -5.25
CA GLY A 65 13.65 0.22 -6.11
C GLY A 65 14.29 -1.16 -5.99
N THR A 66 15.62 -1.22 -6.13
CA THR A 66 16.35 -2.49 -6.05
C THR A 66 16.58 -2.91 -4.61
N VAL A 67 16.05 -4.07 -4.22
CA VAL A 67 16.22 -4.70 -2.92
C VAL A 67 16.95 -6.04 -3.10
N ALA A 68 18.12 -6.18 -2.48
CA ALA A 68 18.94 -7.40 -2.55
C ALA A 68 19.27 -7.86 -3.99
N GLY A 69 19.36 -6.92 -4.94
CA GLY A 69 19.71 -7.20 -6.34
C GLY A 69 18.53 -7.52 -7.26
N MET A 70 17.29 -7.37 -6.76
CA MET A 70 16.05 -7.40 -7.54
C MET A 70 15.41 -6.02 -7.54
#